data_AF-A0A522PG35-F1
#
_entry.id   AF-A0A522PG35-F1
#
_cell.length_a   1.000
_cell.length_b   1.000
_cell.length_c   1.000
_cell.angle_alpha   90.00
_cell.angle_beta   90.00
_cell.angle_gamma   90.00
#
_symmetry.space_group_name_H-M   'P 1'
#
loop_
_entity.id
_entity.type
_entity.pdbx_description
1 polymer ?
#
loop_
_entity_poly.entity_id
_entity_poly.type
_entity_poly.pdbx_seq_one_letter_code
_entity_poly.pdbx_strand_id
1 'polypeptide(L)'
;MLELRDGRRRMSASHLHEICRVHGVRSVVDPFMGLPTHLNYLKRKGIAVHGADPIEWFVRVGEGIVVNDSVILRDFEIGEIVDVAPGRIYAPDRFRAWEGVFFTEEQCHYLSAWHENVKALRSDGQTGLAILGLWWAFAYWLQKMVYPDDLLDVAPSELAYAYIRKTERWVGDNARHNSVFHGSPTEAMGRITADAVILTAPEMEEDDRSDARTWMWEAWWRGNPYQNVEPHVAPDAHAADRAAWRAAFGEQLEVARKYPLAIVPTNATERDHVEALLREFRSEIIERKISAEEIYLIAS
;
A
#
# COMPACT_ATOMS: atom_id res chain seq x y z
N MET A 1 -10.06 -12.00 -18.79
CA MET A 1 -10.70 -10.74 -18.35
C MET A 1 -10.29 -10.55 -16.91
N LEU A 2 -9.47 -9.55 -16.63
CA LEU A 2 -9.04 -9.22 -15.27
C LEU A 2 -10.25 -8.62 -14.54
N GLU A 3 -10.80 -9.35 -13.59
CA GLU A 3 -11.84 -8.81 -12.70
C GLU A 3 -11.18 -7.76 -11.80
N LEU A 4 -11.36 -6.48 -12.11
CA LEU A 4 -11.05 -5.39 -11.20
C LEU A 4 -12.09 -5.43 -10.08
N ARG A 5 -11.75 -6.09 -8.98
CA ARG A 5 -12.66 -6.22 -7.84
C ARG A 5 -12.81 -4.89 -7.11
N ASP A 6 -14.02 -4.67 -6.59
CA ASP A 6 -14.24 -3.65 -5.56
C ASP A 6 -13.28 -3.92 -4.40
N GLY A 7 -12.54 -2.87 -4.01
CA GLY A 7 -11.39 -2.99 -3.11
C GLY A 7 -11.75 -3.75 -1.83
N ARG A 8 -11.16 -4.93 -1.65
CA ARG A 8 -11.28 -5.72 -0.43
C ARG A 8 -10.63 -4.98 0.73
N ARG A 9 -11.30 -5.04 1.90
CA ARG A 9 -10.89 -4.46 3.19
C ARG A 9 -10.32 -3.04 3.10
N ARG A 10 -11.22 -2.05 3.02
CA ARG A 10 -10.83 -0.68 3.35
C ARG A 10 -10.78 -0.53 4.87
N MET A 11 -9.59 -0.64 5.45
CA MET A 11 -9.36 -0.10 6.79
C MET A 11 -9.68 1.39 6.76
N SER A 12 -10.71 1.80 7.48
CA SER A 12 -11.02 3.22 7.57
C SER A 12 -9.98 3.91 8.43
N ALA A 13 -9.14 4.73 7.79
CA ALA A 13 -8.10 5.48 8.48
C ALA A 13 -8.65 6.37 9.61
N SER A 14 -9.88 6.88 9.48
CA SER A 14 -10.54 7.65 10.53
C SER A 14 -10.97 6.79 11.71
N HIS A 15 -11.44 5.55 11.49
CA HIS A 15 -11.78 4.63 12.57
C HIS A 15 -10.53 4.16 13.31
N LEU A 16 -9.44 3.86 12.58
CA LEU A 16 -8.12 3.56 13.17
C LEU A 16 -7.62 4.73 14.04
N HIS A 17 -7.72 5.97 13.55
CA HIS A 17 -7.36 7.15 14.33
C HIS A 17 -8.19 7.26 15.62
N GLU A 18 -9.50 6.98 15.55
CA GLU A 18 -10.36 7.05 16.72
C GLU A 18 -10.00 5.98 17.75
N ILE A 19 -9.68 4.76 17.32
CA ILE A 19 -9.14 3.70 18.18
C ILE A 19 -7.85 4.20 18.85
N CYS A 20 -6.89 4.68 18.07
CA CYS A 20 -5.62 5.20 18.60
C CYS A 20 -5.86 6.30 19.66
N ARG A 21 -6.78 7.23 19.38
CA ARG A 21 -7.14 8.31 20.30
C ARG A 21 -7.75 7.80 21.61
N VAL A 22 -8.67 6.84 21.55
CA VAL A 22 -9.34 6.27 22.73
C VAL A 22 -8.35 5.53 23.63
N HIS A 23 -7.37 4.85 23.04
CA HIS A 23 -6.36 4.08 23.76
C HIS A 23 -5.06 4.86 24.05
N GLY A 24 -5.01 6.16 23.75
CA GLY A 24 -3.84 7.00 24.03
C GLY A 24 -2.58 6.62 23.22
N VAL A 25 -2.74 5.97 22.07
CA VAL A 25 -1.66 5.54 21.18
C VAL A 25 -1.04 6.76 20.49
N ARG A 26 0.29 6.91 20.61
CA ARG A 26 1.05 8.01 20.01
C ARG A 26 2.02 7.55 18.92
N SER A 27 2.28 6.25 18.83
CA SER A 27 3.05 5.63 17.75
C SER A 27 2.45 4.29 17.34
N VAL A 28 2.45 4.01 16.02
CA VAL A 28 1.97 2.74 15.46
C VAL A 28 2.98 2.16 14.49
N VAL A 29 3.01 0.83 14.40
CA VAL A 29 3.66 0.11 13.32
C VAL A 29 2.65 -0.75 12.56
N ASP A 30 2.71 -0.69 11.23
CA ASP A 30 1.99 -1.60 10.33
C ASP A 30 3.02 -2.38 9.49
N PRO A 31 3.23 -3.67 9.79
CA PRO A 31 4.22 -4.48 9.10
C PRO A 31 3.69 -5.09 7.78
N PHE A 32 2.47 -4.75 7.39
CA PHE A 32 1.81 -5.09 6.12
C PHE A 32 1.15 -3.85 5.52
N MET A 33 1.91 -2.76 5.42
CA MET A 33 1.31 -1.45 5.22
C MET A 33 0.57 -1.31 3.88
N GLY A 34 0.91 -2.09 2.86
CA GLY A 34 0.34 -1.95 1.53
C GLY A 34 0.44 -0.51 1.02
N LEU A 35 -0.62 -0.01 0.39
CA LEU A 35 -0.70 1.41 0.02
C LEU A 35 -0.88 2.26 1.30
N PRO A 36 0.11 3.06 1.74
CA PRO A 36 0.20 3.55 3.12
C PRO A 36 -0.64 4.83 3.38
N THR A 37 -1.86 4.87 2.84
CA THR A 37 -2.77 6.01 2.97
C THR A 37 -3.32 6.18 4.39
N HIS A 38 -3.57 5.07 5.10
CA HIS A 38 -3.99 5.11 6.50
C HIS A 38 -2.86 5.55 7.41
N LEU A 39 -1.62 5.09 7.20
CA LEU A 39 -0.46 5.58 7.94
C LEU A 39 -0.28 7.08 7.73
N ASN A 40 -0.36 7.57 6.49
CA ASN A 40 -0.29 9.01 6.25
C ASN A 40 -1.45 9.78 6.91
N TYR A 41 -2.66 9.22 6.93
CA TYR A 41 -3.76 9.84 7.67
C TYR A 41 -3.43 9.97 9.17
N LEU A 42 -2.92 8.90 9.80
CA LEU A 42 -2.51 8.90 11.21
C LEU A 42 -1.35 9.87 11.46
N LYS A 43 -0.36 9.92 10.56
CA LYS A 43 0.74 10.90 10.57
C LYS A 43 0.19 12.32 10.68
N ARG A 44 -0.73 12.68 9.78
CA ARG A 44 -1.38 14.01 9.73
C ARG A 44 -2.27 14.31 10.94
N LYS A 45 -2.53 13.32 11.80
CA LYS A 45 -3.20 13.48 13.10
C LYS A 45 -2.23 13.51 14.28
N GLY A 46 -0.93 13.57 14.02
CA GLY A 46 0.09 13.70 15.05
C GLY A 46 0.50 12.37 15.69
N ILE A 47 0.26 11.24 15.05
CA ILE A 47 0.73 9.91 15.48
C ILE A 47 2.04 9.60 14.73
N ALA A 48 3.07 9.12 15.43
CA ALA A 48 4.27 8.59 14.77
C ALA A 48 3.92 7.28 14.07
N VAL A 49 4.30 7.14 12.80
CA VAL A 49 3.92 5.97 12.01
C VAL A 49 5.14 5.27 11.44
N HIS A 50 5.11 3.95 11.51
CA HIS A 50 6.14 3.07 10.98
C HIS A 50 5.47 2.06 10.05
N GLY A 51 5.94 1.96 8.83
CA GLY A 51 5.40 1.02 7.84
C GLY A 51 6.46 0.02 7.40
N ALA A 52 6.04 -1.18 6.99
CA ALA A 52 6.89 -2.06 6.23
C ALA A 52 6.08 -2.85 5.22
N ASP A 53 6.75 -3.22 4.14
CA ASP A 53 6.17 -4.07 3.10
C ASP A 53 7.28 -4.83 2.35
N PRO A 54 7.07 -6.10 1.95
CA PRO A 54 7.97 -6.80 1.04
C PRO A 54 7.89 -6.29 -0.41
N ILE A 55 6.84 -5.56 -0.78
CA ILE A 55 6.67 -4.99 -2.12
C ILE A 55 7.33 -3.61 -2.16
N GLU A 56 8.32 -3.45 -3.05
CA GLU A 56 9.18 -2.26 -3.03
C GLU A 56 8.40 -0.98 -3.40
N TRP A 57 7.48 -1.05 -4.36
CA TRP A 57 6.75 0.16 -4.77
C TRP A 57 5.90 0.75 -3.63
N PHE A 58 5.35 -0.08 -2.73
CA PHE A 58 4.68 0.41 -1.52
C PHE A 58 5.64 1.15 -0.58
N VAL A 59 6.85 0.62 -0.40
CA VAL A 59 7.92 1.28 0.36
C VAL A 59 8.25 2.64 -0.24
N ARG A 60 8.40 2.73 -1.57
CA ARG A 60 8.64 4.01 -2.26
C ARG A 60 7.51 5.00 -2.05
N VAL A 61 6.25 4.56 -2.17
CA VAL A 61 5.10 5.42 -1.85
C VAL A 61 5.17 5.89 -0.39
N GLY A 62 5.53 4.99 0.53
CA GLY A 62 5.78 5.30 1.93
C GLY A 62 6.86 6.37 2.14
N GLU A 63 7.96 6.31 1.40
CA GLU A 63 8.97 7.38 1.41
C GLU A 63 8.35 8.72 0.99
N GLY A 64 7.45 8.71 0.00
CA GLY A 64 6.77 9.89 -0.54
C GLY A 64 5.68 10.54 0.33
N ILE A 65 4.92 9.75 1.12
CA ILE A 65 3.80 10.29 1.93
C ILE A 65 3.88 10.00 3.42
N VAL A 66 4.69 9.04 3.86
CA VAL A 66 4.87 8.70 5.28
C VAL A 66 6.14 9.35 5.84
N VAL A 67 7.29 9.14 5.20
CA VAL A 67 8.57 9.69 5.68
C VAL A 67 8.73 11.15 5.29
N ASN A 68 8.28 11.51 4.08
CA ASN A 68 8.39 12.86 3.57
C ASN A 68 7.55 13.88 4.38
N ASP A 69 8.22 14.89 4.93
CA ASP A 69 7.59 15.96 5.71
C ASP A 69 7.25 17.20 4.89
N SER A 70 7.99 17.47 3.80
CA SER A 70 7.88 18.75 3.08
C SER A 70 8.27 18.74 1.61
N VAL A 71 8.87 17.67 1.10
CA VAL A 71 9.30 17.58 -0.30
C VAL A 71 8.06 17.52 -1.19
N ILE A 72 8.03 18.38 -2.19
CA ILE A 72 7.00 18.43 -3.24
C ILE A 72 7.68 18.55 -4.61
N LEU A 73 6.95 18.29 -5.69
CA LEU A 73 7.37 18.45 -7.07
C LEU A 73 6.87 19.80 -7.62
N ARG A 74 7.79 20.63 -8.10
CA ARG A 74 7.44 21.89 -8.79
C ARG A 74 6.85 21.58 -10.17
N ASP A 75 6.09 22.52 -10.75
CA ASP A 75 5.40 22.29 -12.03
C ASP A 75 6.32 21.71 -13.11
N PHE A 76 7.52 22.28 -13.24
CA PHE A 76 8.50 21.82 -14.22
C PHE A 76 9.05 20.43 -13.90
N GLU A 77 9.20 20.06 -12.63
CA GLU A 77 9.66 18.72 -12.21
C GLU A 77 8.57 17.68 -12.52
N ILE A 78 7.29 18.05 -12.39
CA ILE A 78 6.18 17.19 -12.84
C ILE A 78 6.20 17.06 -14.36
N GLY A 79 6.44 18.14 -15.10
CA GLY A 79 6.62 18.09 -16.56
C GLY A 79 7.72 17.11 -16.97
N GLU A 80 8.88 17.15 -16.31
CA GLU A 80 9.99 16.20 -16.55
C GLU A 80 9.63 14.74 -16.24
N ILE A 81 8.62 14.49 -15.39
CA ILE A 81 8.12 13.15 -15.09
C ILE A 81 7.13 12.70 -16.15
N VAL A 82 6.11 13.52 -16.42
CA VAL A 82 4.92 13.08 -17.17
C VAL A 82 5.09 13.16 -18.67
N ASP A 83 5.97 14.04 -19.16
CA ASP A 83 6.19 14.24 -20.58
C ASP A 83 7.27 13.30 -21.14
N VAL A 84 7.08 12.94 -22.40
CA VAL A 84 8.08 12.23 -23.21
C VAL A 84 9.17 13.24 -23.60
N ALA A 85 10.33 13.17 -22.95
CA ALA A 85 11.38 14.16 -23.18
C ALA A 85 11.98 14.02 -24.61
N PRO A 86 12.08 15.12 -25.37
CA PRO A 86 12.71 15.09 -26.69
C PRO A 86 14.14 14.56 -26.64
N GLY A 87 14.48 13.61 -27.51
CA GLY A 87 15.83 13.04 -27.63
C GLY A 87 16.16 11.89 -26.66
N ARG A 88 15.24 11.48 -25.79
CA ARG A 88 15.34 10.22 -25.04
C ARG A 88 14.72 9.07 -25.84
N ILE A 89 15.37 7.91 -25.81
CA ILE A 89 14.83 6.68 -26.40
C ILE A 89 14.18 5.89 -25.28
N TYR A 90 12.85 5.81 -25.34
CA TYR A 90 12.05 4.96 -24.47
C TYR A 90 11.73 3.68 -25.21
N ALA A 91 11.92 2.51 -24.59
CA ALA A 91 11.62 1.22 -25.23
C ALA A 91 10.10 1.04 -25.33
N PRO A 92 9.47 1.22 -26.51
CA PRO A 92 8.01 1.35 -26.62
C PRO A 92 7.27 0.06 -26.25
N ASP A 93 7.92 -1.08 -26.40
CA ASP A 93 7.34 -2.40 -26.16
C ASP A 93 7.58 -2.94 -24.73
N ARG A 94 8.28 -2.18 -23.85
CA ARG A 94 8.66 -2.69 -22.52
C ARG A 94 7.47 -3.13 -21.68
N PHE A 95 6.30 -2.51 -21.84
CA PHE A 95 5.10 -2.81 -21.05
C PHE A 95 3.90 -3.20 -21.92
N ARG A 96 4.15 -3.71 -23.13
CA ARG A 96 3.12 -3.98 -24.16
C ARG A 96 2.09 -5.06 -23.77
N ALA A 97 2.43 -5.97 -22.88
CA ALA A 97 1.54 -7.02 -22.41
C ALA A 97 1.85 -7.37 -20.95
N TRP A 98 1.03 -6.84 -20.03
CA TRP A 98 0.99 -7.30 -18.65
C TRP A 98 -0.20 -8.24 -18.50
N GLU A 99 0.08 -9.55 -18.35
CA GLU A 99 -0.89 -10.61 -18.00
C GLU A 99 -2.33 -10.42 -18.51
N GLY A 100 -2.50 -10.24 -19.83
CA GLY A 100 -3.83 -10.16 -20.45
C GLY A 100 -4.53 -8.79 -20.36
N VAL A 101 -3.85 -7.74 -19.87
CA VAL A 101 -4.22 -6.34 -20.08
C VAL A 101 -3.44 -5.79 -21.28
N PHE A 102 -4.17 -5.22 -22.24
CA PHE A 102 -3.59 -4.60 -23.43
C PHE A 102 -3.74 -3.09 -23.33
N PHE A 103 -2.61 -2.40 -23.14
CA PHE A 103 -2.53 -0.94 -23.25
C PHE A 103 -2.40 -0.52 -24.71
N THR A 104 -2.84 0.69 -25.03
CA THR A 104 -2.58 1.29 -26.35
C THR A 104 -1.07 1.51 -26.54
N GLU A 105 -0.62 1.65 -27.79
CA GLU A 105 0.79 1.98 -28.10
C GLU A 105 1.23 3.28 -27.39
N GLU A 106 0.34 4.28 -27.36
CA GLU A 106 0.56 5.53 -26.63
C GLU A 106 0.75 5.28 -25.13
N GLN A 107 -0.14 4.52 -24.49
CA GLN A 107 -0.02 4.19 -23.08
C GLN A 107 1.27 3.42 -22.77
N CYS A 108 1.67 2.48 -23.63
CA CYS A 108 2.93 1.74 -23.47
C CYS A 108 4.16 2.66 -23.54
N HIS A 109 4.11 3.63 -24.47
CA HIS A 109 5.15 4.65 -24.60
C HIS A 109 5.26 5.50 -23.32
N TYR A 110 4.13 5.98 -22.80
CA TYR A 110 4.11 6.76 -21.55
C TYR A 110 4.54 5.93 -20.33
N LEU A 111 4.10 4.68 -20.19
CA LEU A 111 4.57 3.81 -19.09
C LEU A 111 6.09 3.64 -19.10
N SER A 112 6.69 3.55 -20.30
CA SER A 112 8.13 3.45 -20.48
C SER A 112 8.83 4.78 -20.17
N ALA A 113 8.25 5.90 -20.61
CA ALA A 113 8.78 7.23 -20.30
C ALA A 113 8.73 7.55 -18.81
N TRP A 114 7.59 7.33 -18.17
CA TRP A 114 7.40 7.53 -16.74
C TRP A 114 8.35 6.70 -15.91
N HIS A 115 8.60 5.43 -16.29
CA HIS A 115 9.54 4.56 -15.58
C HIS A 115 10.94 5.16 -15.54
N GLU A 116 11.48 5.54 -16.71
CA GLU A 116 12.82 6.12 -16.82
C GLU A 116 12.90 7.49 -16.14
N ASN A 117 11.87 8.33 -16.31
CA ASN A 117 11.85 9.67 -15.75
C ASN A 117 11.79 9.63 -14.20
N VAL A 118 10.98 8.74 -13.61
CA VAL A 118 10.89 8.58 -12.15
C VAL A 118 12.19 8.03 -11.56
N LYS A 119 12.85 7.06 -12.22
CA LYS A 119 14.15 6.54 -11.77
C LYS A 119 15.26 7.60 -11.80
N ALA A 120 15.10 8.67 -12.57
CA ALA A 120 16.06 9.78 -12.64
C ALA A 120 15.85 10.85 -11.55
N LEU A 121 14.80 10.75 -10.73
CA LEU A 121 14.55 11.68 -9.63
C LEU A 121 15.61 11.52 -8.53
N ARG A 122 15.93 12.64 -7.86
CA ARG A 122 17.05 12.72 -6.91
C ARG A 122 16.68 12.44 -5.46
N SER A 123 15.39 12.38 -5.15
CA SER A 123 14.88 12.29 -3.79
C SER A 123 13.86 11.17 -3.70
N ASP A 124 14.00 10.31 -2.70
CA ASP A 124 13.04 9.24 -2.39
C ASP A 124 11.62 9.81 -2.16
N GLY A 125 11.51 10.99 -1.56
CA GLY A 125 10.24 11.69 -1.39
C GLY A 125 9.58 12.08 -2.72
N GLN A 126 10.37 12.61 -3.67
CA GLN A 126 9.87 12.93 -5.02
C GLN A 126 9.48 11.67 -5.79
N THR A 127 10.32 10.64 -5.72
CA THR A 127 10.09 9.33 -6.33
C THR A 127 8.79 8.72 -5.83
N GLY A 128 8.58 8.69 -4.51
CA GLY A 128 7.36 8.16 -3.90
C GLY A 128 6.08 8.90 -4.30
N LEU A 129 6.13 10.23 -4.35
CA LEU A 129 5.01 11.05 -4.79
C LEU A 129 4.65 10.83 -6.26
N ALA A 130 5.68 10.72 -7.11
CA ALA A 130 5.51 10.43 -8.53
C ALA A 130 4.90 9.05 -8.73
N ILE A 131 5.45 8.01 -8.09
CA ILE A 131 4.94 6.63 -8.16
C ILE A 131 3.47 6.58 -7.74
N LEU A 132 3.09 7.26 -6.65
CA LEU A 132 1.71 7.29 -6.20
C LEU A 132 0.78 8.01 -7.18
N GLY A 133 1.21 9.14 -7.75
CA GLY A 133 0.40 9.88 -8.72
C GLY A 133 0.18 9.07 -10.01
N LEU A 134 1.24 8.45 -10.52
CA LEU A 134 1.21 7.59 -11.69
C LEU A 134 0.40 6.31 -11.45
N TRP A 135 0.43 5.76 -10.23
CA TRP A 135 -0.43 4.66 -9.82
C TRP A 135 -1.91 4.98 -10.00
N TRP A 136 -2.35 6.18 -9.61
CA TRP A 136 -3.73 6.61 -9.81
C TRP A 136 -4.08 6.81 -11.28
N ALA A 137 -3.16 7.32 -12.11
CA ALA A 137 -3.37 7.42 -13.54
C ALA A 137 -3.52 6.04 -14.20
N PHE A 138 -2.69 5.08 -13.80
CA PHE A 138 -2.80 3.70 -14.23
C PHE A 138 -4.11 3.04 -13.80
N ALA A 139 -4.53 3.21 -12.53
CA ALA A 139 -5.80 2.70 -12.04
C ALA A 139 -7.00 3.31 -12.79
N TYR A 140 -6.91 4.60 -13.16
CA TYR A 140 -7.91 5.26 -14.00
C TYR A 140 -8.02 4.61 -15.38
N TRP A 141 -6.89 4.33 -16.04
CA TRP A 141 -6.90 3.63 -17.33
C TRP A 141 -7.53 2.24 -17.25
N LEU A 142 -7.18 1.48 -16.22
CA LEU A 142 -7.79 0.16 -15.99
C LEU A 142 -9.30 0.26 -15.78
N GLN A 143 -9.75 1.21 -14.95
CA GLN A 143 -11.18 1.43 -14.74
C GLN A 143 -11.88 1.83 -16.05
N LYS A 144 -11.25 2.68 -16.87
CA LYS A 144 -11.80 3.10 -18.16
C LYS A 144 -11.91 1.95 -19.16
N MET A 145 -10.97 1.00 -19.15
CA MET A 145 -11.08 -0.21 -19.99
C MET A 145 -12.31 -1.05 -19.64
N VAL A 146 -12.74 -1.06 -18.37
CA VAL A 146 -13.94 -1.78 -17.92
C VAL A 146 -15.21 -0.95 -18.14
N TYR A 147 -15.14 0.36 -17.94
CA TYR A 147 -16.26 1.30 -18.02
C TYR A 147 -15.93 2.48 -18.95
N PRO A 148 -15.89 2.26 -20.28
CA PRO A 148 -15.37 3.25 -21.24
C PRO A 148 -16.22 4.53 -21.32
N ASP A 149 -17.54 4.40 -21.16
CA ASP A 149 -18.49 5.51 -21.26
C ASP A 149 -18.60 6.33 -19.97
N ASP A 150 -18.15 5.78 -18.83
CA ASP A 150 -18.24 6.43 -17.51
C ASP A 150 -17.08 7.41 -17.26
N LEU A 151 -15.99 7.32 -18.04
CA LEU A 151 -14.74 8.05 -17.80
C LEU A 151 -14.28 8.81 -19.05
N LEU A 152 -13.87 10.07 -18.84
CA LEU A 152 -13.40 10.96 -19.90
C LEU A 152 -12.10 10.47 -20.55
N ASP A 153 -11.92 10.78 -21.83
CA ASP A 153 -10.62 10.69 -22.51
C ASP A 153 -9.76 11.86 -22.07
N VAL A 154 -8.73 11.58 -21.28
CA VAL A 154 -7.77 12.55 -20.77
C VAL A 154 -6.40 12.15 -21.27
N ALA A 155 -5.63 13.11 -21.80
CA ALA A 155 -4.29 12.86 -22.28
C ALA A 155 -3.39 12.30 -21.15
N PRO A 156 -2.50 11.32 -21.43
CA PRO A 156 -1.65 10.71 -20.41
C PRO A 156 -0.89 11.69 -19.52
N SER A 157 -0.21 12.69 -20.10
CA SER A 157 0.51 13.73 -19.35
C SER A 157 -0.41 14.52 -18.41
N GLU A 158 -1.59 14.92 -18.89
CA GLU A 158 -2.55 15.71 -18.11
C GLU A 158 -3.12 14.91 -16.94
N LEU A 159 -3.44 13.64 -17.17
CA LEU A 159 -3.95 12.72 -16.16
C LEU A 159 -2.92 12.47 -15.06
N ALA A 160 -1.68 12.15 -15.47
CA ALA A 160 -0.56 11.95 -14.55
C ALA A 160 -0.26 13.21 -13.74
N TYR A 161 -0.21 14.37 -14.40
CA TYR A 161 0.01 15.66 -13.77
C TYR A 161 -1.05 15.92 -12.68
N ALA A 162 -2.33 15.74 -13.01
CA ALA A 162 -3.43 15.98 -12.08
C ALA A 162 -3.35 15.05 -10.86
N TYR A 163 -2.99 13.78 -11.04
CA TYR A 163 -2.86 12.85 -9.93
C TYR A 163 -1.61 13.09 -9.08
N ILE A 164 -0.47 13.45 -9.66
CA ILE A 164 0.72 13.85 -8.89
C ILE A 164 0.39 15.09 -8.04
N ARG A 165 -0.27 16.10 -8.63
CA ARG A 165 -0.74 17.26 -7.86
C ARG A 165 -1.72 16.90 -6.73
N LYS A 166 -2.53 15.87 -6.92
CA LYS A 166 -3.45 15.38 -5.88
C LYS A 166 -2.69 14.71 -4.73
N THR A 167 -1.64 13.93 -5.03
CA THR A 167 -0.88 13.19 -4.02
C THR A 167 0.01 14.09 -3.17
N GLU A 168 0.54 15.17 -3.73
CA GLU A 168 1.30 16.17 -2.96
C GLU A 168 0.53 16.79 -1.81
N ARG A 169 -0.80 16.93 -1.95
CA ARG A 169 -1.67 17.46 -0.87
C ARG A 169 -1.71 16.55 0.36
N TRP A 170 -1.15 15.36 0.24
CA TRP A 170 -1.07 14.37 1.31
C TRP A 170 0.22 14.47 2.10
N VAL A 171 1.23 15.20 1.60
CA VAL A 171 2.46 15.49 2.35
C VAL A 171 2.11 16.35 3.57
N GLY A 172 2.70 16.01 4.70
CA GLY A 172 2.56 16.80 5.91
C GLY A 172 3.59 16.40 6.96
N ASP A 173 4.03 17.38 7.72
CA ASP A 173 4.91 17.21 8.86
C ASP A 173 4.07 17.05 10.14
N ASN A 174 4.47 16.12 11.00
CA ASN A 174 3.89 15.93 12.33
C ASN A 174 4.91 16.12 13.47
N ALA A 175 6.12 16.61 13.16
CA ALA A 175 7.26 16.78 14.05
C ALA A 175 7.65 15.50 14.81
N ARG A 176 7.39 14.33 14.21
CA ARG A 176 7.73 13.02 14.78
C ARG A 176 8.58 12.24 13.80
N HIS A 177 9.32 11.28 14.34
CA HIS A 177 10.06 10.33 13.52
C HIS A 177 9.08 9.32 12.91
N ASN A 178 9.01 9.30 11.58
CA ASN A 178 8.24 8.33 10.80
C ASN A 178 9.20 7.55 9.91
N SER A 179 8.93 6.28 9.65
CA SER A 179 9.84 5.42 8.89
C SER A 179 9.09 4.40 8.06
N VAL A 180 9.70 3.97 6.94
CA VAL A 180 9.23 2.82 6.17
C VAL A 180 10.39 1.88 5.88
N PHE A 181 10.10 0.59 5.76
CA PHE A 181 11.12 -0.43 5.52
C PHE A 181 10.69 -1.42 4.45
N HIS A 182 11.65 -1.77 3.59
CA HIS A 182 11.54 -2.94 2.73
C HIS A 182 12.05 -4.16 3.50
N GLY A 183 11.21 -5.17 3.69
CA GLY A 183 11.57 -6.36 4.45
C GLY A 183 10.37 -7.19 4.89
N SER A 184 10.65 -8.25 5.67
CA SER A 184 9.57 -9.09 6.19
C SER A 184 8.81 -8.39 7.33
N PRO A 185 7.53 -8.74 7.56
CA PRO A 185 6.73 -8.20 8.65
C PRO A 185 7.37 -8.39 10.03
N THR A 186 7.90 -9.59 10.29
CA THR A 186 8.54 -9.94 11.57
C THR A 186 9.85 -9.18 11.79
N GLU A 187 10.65 -8.98 10.75
CA GLU A 187 11.87 -8.17 10.80
C GLU A 187 11.56 -6.71 11.11
N ALA A 188 10.55 -6.14 10.45
CA ALA A 188 10.10 -4.77 10.66
C ALA A 188 9.60 -4.55 12.08
N MET A 189 8.74 -5.46 12.57
CA MET A 189 8.33 -5.43 13.97
C MET A 189 9.55 -5.54 14.88
N GLY A 190 10.48 -6.45 14.63
CA GLY A 190 11.73 -6.61 15.39
C GLY A 190 12.49 -5.30 15.64
N ARG A 191 12.54 -4.40 14.66
CA ARG A 191 13.30 -3.14 14.68
C ARG A 191 12.59 -1.96 15.34
N ILE A 192 11.26 -1.99 15.42
CA ILE A 192 10.47 -0.82 15.82
C ILE A 192 9.82 -1.02 17.20
N THR A 193 9.92 0.02 18.02
CA THR A 193 9.12 0.18 19.24
C THR A 193 7.99 1.15 18.98
N ALA A 194 6.75 0.75 19.28
CA ALA A 194 5.56 1.56 19.10
C ALA A 194 4.56 1.31 20.23
N ASP A 195 3.60 2.21 20.41
CA ASP A 195 2.52 2.04 21.38
C ASP A 195 1.50 0.98 20.90
N ALA A 196 1.35 0.81 19.58
CA ALA A 196 0.52 -0.23 18.99
C ALA A 196 1.11 -0.83 17.71
N VAL A 197 0.70 -2.07 17.40
CA VAL A 197 0.88 -2.70 16.09
C VAL A 197 -0.48 -2.91 15.43
N ILE A 198 -0.57 -2.61 14.14
CA ILE A 198 -1.73 -2.93 13.29
C ILE A 198 -1.38 -4.25 12.59
N LEU A 199 -2.14 -5.31 12.85
CA LEU A 199 -1.90 -6.62 12.23
C LEU A 199 -3.07 -6.98 11.34
N THR A 200 -2.75 -7.41 10.13
CA THR A 200 -3.72 -7.99 9.20
C THR A 200 -3.57 -9.50 9.24
N ALA A 201 -4.65 -10.22 9.55
CA ALA A 201 -4.61 -11.67 9.49
C ALA A 201 -4.37 -12.16 8.05
N PRO A 202 -3.62 -13.26 7.84
CA PRO A 202 -3.35 -13.81 6.52
C PRO A 202 -4.65 -14.10 5.77
N GLU A 203 -4.63 -13.99 4.44
CA GLU A 203 -5.74 -14.41 3.60
C GLU A 203 -5.60 -15.92 3.30
N MET A 204 -6.73 -16.64 3.24
CA MET A 204 -6.74 -18.06 2.87
C MET A 204 -6.65 -18.18 1.34
N GLU A 205 -5.86 -19.12 0.80
CA GLU A 205 -5.60 -19.27 -0.65
C GLU A 205 -6.87 -19.47 -1.52
N GLU A 206 -7.96 -20.01 -0.99
CA GLU A 206 -9.24 -20.06 -1.73
C GLU A 206 -9.78 -18.65 -2.10
N ASP A 207 -9.25 -17.62 -1.44
CA ASP A 207 -9.57 -16.21 -1.65
C ASP A 207 -8.52 -15.46 -2.49
N ASP A 208 -7.50 -16.16 -2.99
CA ASP A 208 -6.31 -15.64 -3.70
C ASP A 208 -6.63 -15.07 -5.09
N ARG A 209 -7.28 -13.92 -5.11
CA ARG A 209 -7.11 -12.98 -6.21
C ARG A 209 -6.51 -11.72 -5.63
N SER A 210 -5.23 -11.82 -5.28
CA SER A 210 -4.37 -10.68 -5.07
C SER A 210 -4.60 -9.65 -6.20
N ASP A 211 -4.72 -8.38 -5.82
CA ASP A 211 -5.14 -7.33 -6.74
C ASP A 211 -4.06 -7.15 -7.82
N ALA A 212 -4.32 -7.63 -9.04
CA ALA A 212 -3.35 -7.65 -10.14
C ALA A 212 -2.74 -6.27 -10.45
N ARG A 213 -3.50 -5.22 -10.13
CA ARG A 213 -3.06 -3.84 -10.05
C ARG A 213 -1.74 -3.66 -9.29
N THR A 214 -1.64 -4.19 -8.07
CA THR A 214 -0.45 -4.12 -7.22
C THR A 214 0.75 -4.79 -7.89
N TRP A 215 0.51 -5.93 -8.53
CA TRP A 215 1.52 -6.74 -9.20
C TRP A 215 2.07 -6.10 -10.47
N MET A 216 1.17 -5.61 -11.32
CA MET A 216 1.53 -4.86 -12.52
C MET A 216 2.39 -3.65 -12.17
N TRP A 217 2.11 -2.98 -11.03
CA TRP A 217 2.88 -1.82 -10.61
C TRP A 217 4.23 -2.16 -9.96
N GLU A 218 4.35 -3.28 -9.24
CA GLU A 218 5.67 -3.78 -8.81
C GLU A 218 6.52 -4.14 -10.04
N ALA A 219 5.95 -4.87 -11.00
CA ALA A 219 6.61 -5.22 -12.26
C ALA A 219 7.04 -3.95 -13.04
N TRP A 220 6.19 -2.92 -13.07
CA TRP A 220 6.53 -1.61 -13.61
C TRP A 220 7.73 -1.00 -12.89
N TRP A 221 7.67 -0.89 -11.57
CA TRP A 221 8.74 -0.26 -10.78
C TRP A 221 10.09 -0.97 -10.96
N ARG A 222 10.08 -2.30 -11.02
CA ARG A 222 11.25 -3.15 -11.29
C ARG A 222 11.73 -3.08 -12.73
N GLY A 223 10.90 -2.57 -13.64
CA GLY A 223 11.18 -2.51 -15.08
C GLY A 223 11.15 -3.87 -15.76
N ASN A 224 10.46 -4.85 -15.16
CA ASN A 224 10.35 -6.22 -15.67
C ASN A 224 8.88 -6.63 -15.76
N PRO A 225 8.22 -6.50 -16.93
CA PRO A 225 6.80 -6.83 -17.10
C PRO A 225 6.48 -8.32 -16.96
N TYR A 226 7.49 -9.20 -17.06
CA TYR A 226 7.35 -10.65 -16.98
C TYR A 226 7.76 -11.20 -15.62
N GLN A 227 7.95 -10.32 -14.64
CA GLN A 227 8.31 -10.74 -13.30
C GLN A 227 7.16 -11.56 -12.71
N ASN A 228 7.43 -12.83 -12.37
CA ASN A 228 6.55 -13.55 -11.47
C ASN A 228 6.68 -12.89 -10.09
N VAL A 229 5.58 -12.32 -9.62
CA VAL A 229 5.49 -11.63 -8.33
C VAL A 229 4.82 -12.47 -7.25
N GLU A 230 4.34 -13.68 -7.55
CA GLU A 230 3.94 -14.67 -6.54
C GLU A 230 4.97 -14.85 -5.41
N PRO A 231 6.30 -14.93 -5.66
CA PRO A 231 7.28 -15.04 -4.58
C PRO A 231 7.53 -13.74 -3.79
N HIS A 232 6.84 -12.63 -4.12
CA HIS A 232 6.90 -11.36 -3.38
C HIS A 232 5.67 -11.11 -2.50
N VAL A 233 4.67 -12.01 -2.52
CA VAL A 233 3.74 -12.09 -1.41
C VAL A 233 4.57 -12.36 -0.16
N ALA A 234 4.36 -11.60 0.93
CA ALA A 234 4.90 -12.02 2.22
C ALA A 234 4.49 -13.50 2.42
N PRO A 235 5.42 -14.44 2.59
CA PRO A 235 5.07 -15.86 2.76
C PRO A 235 4.03 -16.08 3.86
N ASP A 236 3.98 -15.16 4.82
CA ASP A 236 3.08 -15.16 5.96
C ASP A 236 1.76 -14.38 5.74
N ALA A 237 1.54 -13.76 4.58
CA ALA A 237 0.29 -13.06 4.25
C ALA A 237 -0.75 -13.97 3.60
N HIS A 238 -0.35 -15.16 3.14
CA HIS A 238 -1.26 -16.17 2.59
C HIS A 238 -1.10 -17.50 3.29
N ALA A 239 -2.18 -18.29 3.28
CA ALA A 239 -2.19 -19.61 3.86
C ALA A 239 -3.02 -20.59 3.03
N ALA A 240 -2.38 -21.69 2.64
CA ALA A 240 -3.01 -22.78 1.90
C ALA A 240 -4.16 -23.46 2.67
N ASP A 241 -4.04 -23.53 4.00
CA ASP A 241 -5.06 -24.10 4.87
C ASP A 241 -5.11 -23.41 6.23
N ARG A 242 -6.07 -23.82 7.07
CA ARG A 242 -6.27 -23.22 8.40
C ARG A 242 -5.11 -23.47 9.36
N ALA A 243 -4.34 -24.54 9.18
CA ALA A 243 -3.18 -24.83 10.01
C ALA A 243 -2.01 -23.91 9.64
N ALA A 244 -1.75 -23.73 8.35
CA ALA A 244 -0.80 -22.75 7.81
C ALA A 244 -1.17 -21.32 8.23
N TRP A 245 -2.46 -20.96 8.14
CA TRP A 245 -2.96 -19.66 8.56
C TRP A 245 -2.66 -19.37 10.03
N ARG A 246 -2.96 -20.37 10.88
CA ARG A 246 -2.73 -20.26 12.33
C ARG A 246 -1.25 -20.19 12.66
N ALA A 247 -0.40 -20.94 11.96
CA ALA A 247 1.04 -20.89 12.14
C ALA A 247 1.60 -19.52 11.76
N ALA A 248 1.26 -19.01 10.57
CA ALA A 248 1.73 -17.73 10.06
C ALA A 248 1.28 -16.56 10.93
N PHE A 249 -0.01 -16.51 11.29
CA PHE A 249 -0.51 -15.44 12.15
C PHE A 249 -0.02 -15.57 13.59
N GLY A 250 0.14 -16.80 14.10
CA GLY A 250 0.69 -17.07 15.42
C GLY A 250 2.12 -16.56 15.59
N GLU A 251 2.97 -16.72 14.57
CA GLU A 251 4.34 -16.16 14.59
C GLU A 251 4.31 -14.63 14.69
N GLN A 252 3.47 -13.99 13.90
CA GLN A 252 3.31 -12.53 13.95
C GLN A 252 2.80 -12.06 15.31
N LEU A 253 1.83 -12.78 15.89
CA LEU A 253 1.27 -12.48 17.21
C LEU A 253 2.30 -12.65 18.34
N GLU A 254 3.18 -13.65 18.24
CA GLU A 254 4.27 -13.85 19.20
C GLU A 254 5.23 -12.66 19.17
N VAL A 255 5.70 -12.25 17.99
CA VAL A 255 6.57 -11.07 17.83
C VAL A 255 5.86 -9.80 18.30
N ALA A 256 4.55 -9.72 18.06
CA ALA A 256 3.73 -8.59 18.44
C ALA A 256 3.55 -8.43 19.95
N ARG A 257 3.81 -9.46 20.78
CA ARG A 257 3.64 -9.40 22.25
C ARG A 257 4.34 -8.22 22.91
N LYS A 258 5.46 -7.77 22.35
CA LYS A 258 6.22 -6.62 22.87
C LYS A 258 5.49 -5.28 22.73
N TYR A 259 4.51 -5.17 21.84
CA TYR A 259 3.69 -3.97 21.72
C TYR A 259 2.60 -3.97 22.78
N PRO A 260 2.36 -2.83 23.46
CA PRO A 260 1.29 -2.71 24.45
C PRO A 260 -0.11 -2.99 23.90
N LEU A 261 -0.35 -2.67 22.62
CA LEU A 261 -1.63 -2.84 21.96
C LEU A 261 -1.46 -3.50 20.59
N ALA A 262 -2.31 -4.47 20.27
CA ALA A 262 -2.49 -5.00 18.92
C ALA A 262 -3.88 -4.61 18.41
N ILE A 263 -3.93 -4.01 17.22
CA ILE A 263 -5.18 -3.63 16.54
C ILE A 263 -5.32 -4.54 15.32
N VAL A 264 -6.33 -5.39 15.32
CA VAL A 264 -6.55 -6.39 14.26
C VAL A 264 -7.87 -6.10 13.54
N PRO A 265 -7.84 -5.49 12.35
CA PRO A 265 -9.01 -5.36 11.49
C PRO A 265 -9.46 -6.75 11.00
N THR A 266 -10.75 -7.01 11.10
CA THR A 266 -11.40 -8.25 10.66
C THR A 266 -12.83 -7.97 10.17
N ASN A 267 -13.54 -9.03 9.80
CA ASN A 267 -14.95 -8.99 9.40
C ASN A 267 -15.74 -10.05 10.17
N ALA A 268 -17.06 -10.06 10.02
CA ALA A 268 -17.95 -10.97 10.75
C ALA A 268 -17.63 -12.45 10.48
N THR A 269 -17.11 -12.79 9.29
CA THR A 269 -16.78 -14.16 8.89
C THR A 269 -15.53 -14.69 9.62
N GLU A 270 -14.50 -13.87 9.74
CA GLU A 270 -13.20 -14.27 10.31
C GLU A 270 -13.05 -13.90 11.79
N ARG A 271 -13.96 -13.10 12.36
CA ARG A 271 -13.84 -12.55 13.71
C ARG A 271 -13.58 -13.61 14.79
N ASP A 272 -14.37 -14.67 14.84
CA ASP A 272 -14.27 -15.68 15.90
C ASP A 272 -12.92 -16.42 15.83
N HIS A 273 -12.44 -16.70 14.63
CA HIS A 273 -11.16 -17.37 14.39
C HIS A 273 -9.98 -16.49 14.82
N VAL A 274 -10.01 -15.21 14.43
CA VAL A 274 -8.99 -14.22 14.81
C VAL A 274 -8.98 -14.00 16.32
N GLU A 275 -10.14 -13.85 16.95
CA GLU A 275 -10.24 -13.67 18.41
C GLU A 275 -9.72 -14.90 19.17
N ALA A 276 -10.11 -16.10 18.75
CA ALA A 276 -9.66 -17.35 19.38
C ALA A 276 -8.13 -17.45 19.41
N LEU A 277 -7.46 -17.11 18.31
CA LEU A 277 -6.00 -17.11 18.27
C LEU A 277 -5.41 -15.97 19.11
N LEU A 278 -5.96 -14.75 19.03
CA LEU A 278 -5.50 -13.61 19.83
C LEU A 278 -5.49 -13.92 21.34
N ARG A 279 -6.50 -14.65 21.84
CA ARG A 279 -6.60 -15.03 23.27
C ARG A 279 -5.46 -15.92 23.77
N GLU A 280 -4.69 -16.54 22.88
CA GLU A 280 -3.50 -17.32 23.25
C GLU A 280 -2.29 -16.43 23.54
N PHE A 281 -2.31 -15.19 23.03
CA PHE A 281 -1.22 -14.23 23.16
C PHE A 281 -1.57 -13.01 24.01
N ARG A 282 -2.86 -12.72 24.19
CA ARG A 282 -3.41 -11.51 24.82
C ARG A 282 -4.50 -11.86 25.81
N SER A 283 -4.50 -11.19 26.96
CA SER A 283 -5.48 -11.45 28.03
C SER A 283 -6.75 -10.64 27.87
N GLU A 284 -6.64 -9.41 27.37
CA GLU A 284 -7.77 -8.51 27.19
C GLU A 284 -8.00 -8.28 25.69
N ILE A 285 -9.25 -8.40 25.26
CA ILE A 285 -9.67 -8.15 23.88
C ILE A 285 -10.97 -7.35 23.92
N ILE A 286 -10.96 -6.19 23.28
CA ILE A 286 -12.11 -5.31 23.11
C ILE A 286 -12.51 -5.34 21.63
N GLU A 287 -13.76 -5.69 21.37
CA GLU A 287 -14.34 -5.62 20.02
C GLU A 287 -14.87 -4.20 19.76
N ARG A 288 -14.49 -3.64 18.61
CA ARG A 288 -15.11 -2.44 18.05
C ARG A 288 -15.71 -2.77 16.69
N LYS A 289 -17.02 -2.99 16.67
CA LYS A 289 -17.80 -3.26 15.45
C LYS A 289 -18.34 -1.99 14.83
N ILE A 290 -17.93 -1.69 13.60
CA ILE A 290 -18.48 -0.59 12.80
C ILE A 290 -19.56 -1.13 11.86
N SER A 291 -19.27 -2.24 11.18
CA SER A 291 -20.20 -2.94 10.29
C SER A 291 -19.90 -4.44 10.26
N ALA A 292 -20.58 -5.21 9.40
CA ALA A 292 -20.25 -6.62 9.19
C ALA A 292 -18.87 -6.80 8.53
N GLU A 293 -18.46 -5.86 7.69
CA GLU A 293 -17.19 -5.91 6.93
C GLU A 293 -16.03 -5.19 7.63
N GLU A 294 -16.33 -4.44 8.69
CA GLU A 294 -15.35 -3.65 9.41
C GLU A 294 -15.52 -3.81 10.93
N ILE A 295 -14.73 -4.72 11.48
CA ILE A 295 -14.62 -5.02 12.90
C ILE A 295 -13.15 -4.86 13.30
N TYR A 296 -12.87 -4.27 14.46
CA TYR A 296 -11.53 -4.22 15.01
C TYR A 296 -11.48 -5.00 16.33
N LEU A 297 -10.55 -5.94 16.44
CA LEU A 297 -10.19 -6.55 17.72
C LEU A 297 -8.99 -5.81 18.28
N ILE A 298 -9.17 -5.20 19.45
CA ILE A 298 -8.17 -4.37 20.12
C ILE A 298 -7.70 -5.14 21.34
N ALA A 299 -6.45 -5.62 21.32
CA ALA A 299 -5.94 -6.57 22.28
C ALA A 299 -4.71 -6.06 23.03
N SER A 300 -4.66 -6.33 24.34
CA SER A 300 -3.53 -5.98 25.24
C SER A 300 -3.09 -7.17 26.09
#